data_AF-A0A7C8YZC1-F1
#
_entry.id   AF-A0A7C8YZC1-F1
#
_cell.length_a   1.000
_cell.length_b   1.000
_cell.length_c   1.000
_cell.angle_alpha   90.00
_cell.angle_beta   90.00
_cell.angle_gamma   90.00
#
_symmetry.space_group_name_H-M   'P 1'
#
loop_
_entity.id
_entity.type
_entity.pdbx_description
1 polymer ?
#
loop_
_entity_poly.entity_id
_entity_poly.type
_entity_poly.pdbx_seq_one_letter_code
_entity_poly.pdbx_strand_id
1 'polypeptide(L)'
;ESGVILKVDKNDKFLDIRFEKGVLYIPELMLGNNTESQLRNLIAFEQCHYPWESFVVDYVLFLDSLIYDRRDVQVLINNGIILNSPGSSEDIYKLFGNISKGTTYSRGTFYYADVCRQLNEHCQTPWNRWKAILRQDYFSNPWSMISTIVAIVLLILTVVQTYCDIVQLKY
;
A
#
# COMPACT_ATOMS: atom_id res chain seq x y z
N GLU A 1 9.59 2.50 2.45
CA GLU A 1 8.16 2.24 2.21
C GLU A 1 7.33 2.85 3.34
N SER A 2 6.12 3.35 3.09
CA SER A 2 5.30 4.09 4.09
C SER A 2 4.65 3.22 5.19
N GLY A 3 5.08 1.96 5.33
CA GLY A 3 4.57 1.04 6.34
C GLY A 3 3.21 0.40 6.03
N VAL A 4 2.67 0.62 4.83
CA VAL A 4 1.42 -0.01 4.38
C VAL A 4 1.66 -1.49 4.07
N ILE A 5 0.79 -2.35 4.60
CA ILE A 5 0.82 -3.80 4.35
C ILE A 5 -0.27 -4.12 3.32
N LEU A 6 0.09 -4.83 2.27
CA LEU A 6 -0.87 -5.35 1.30
C LEU A 6 -1.38 -6.72 1.74
N LYS A 7 -2.69 -6.96 1.61
CA LYS A 7 -3.30 -8.26 1.84
C LYS A 7 -4.40 -8.54 0.83
N VAL A 8 -4.55 -9.81 0.49
CA VAL A 8 -5.70 -10.28 -0.28
C VAL A 8 -6.95 -10.14 0.57
N ASP A 9 -7.98 -9.50 0.03
CA ASP A 9 -9.34 -9.61 0.57
C ASP A 9 -9.93 -10.95 0.15
N LYS A 10 -10.35 -11.76 1.12
CA LYS A 10 -10.97 -13.06 0.90
C LYS A 10 -12.48 -12.97 0.67
N ASN A 11 -13.04 -11.77 0.77
CA ASN A 11 -14.43 -11.53 0.40
C ASN A 11 -14.55 -11.63 -1.13
N ASP A 12 -15.54 -12.37 -1.60
CA ASP A 12 -15.79 -12.66 -3.03
C ASP A 12 -16.37 -11.44 -3.80
N LYS A 13 -15.91 -10.24 -3.46
CA LYS A 13 -16.35 -8.98 -4.05
C LYS A 13 -15.22 -8.37 -4.86
N PHE A 14 -15.32 -8.51 -6.17
CA PHE A 14 -14.31 -8.06 -7.13
C PHE A 14 -13.86 -6.58 -6.97
N LEU A 15 -14.78 -5.70 -6.52
CA LEU A 15 -14.56 -4.25 -6.41
C LEU A 15 -14.31 -3.77 -4.97
N ASP A 16 -14.22 -4.66 -3.98
CA ASP A 16 -14.15 -4.23 -2.58
C ASP A 16 -12.70 -4.01 -2.13
N ILE A 17 -12.20 -2.79 -2.33
CA ILE A 17 -10.89 -2.35 -1.83
C ILE A 17 -11.08 -1.57 -0.54
N ARG A 18 -10.38 -1.99 0.53
CA ARG A 18 -10.51 -1.38 1.85
C ARG A 18 -9.15 -1.06 2.45
N PHE A 19 -9.07 0.05 3.16
CA PHE A 19 -7.88 0.42 3.92
C PHE A 19 -8.21 0.56 5.40
N GLU A 20 -7.57 -0.27 6.23
CA GLU A 20 -7.82 -0.31 7.67
C GLU A 20 -6.51 -0.45 8.44
N LYS A 21 -6.25 0.51 9.34
CA LYS A 21 -5.12 0.46 10.30
C LYS A 21 -3.75 0.16 9.65
N GLY A 22 -3.50 0.74 8.47
CA GLY A 22 -2.23 0.54 7.73
C GLY A 22 -2.20 -0.71 6.86
N VAL A 23 -3.31 -1.43 6.72
CA VAL A 23 -3.44 -2.58 5.81
C VAL A 23 -4.37 -2.21 4.66
N LEU A 24 -3.89 -2.39 3.43
CA LEU A 24 -4.69 -2.26 2.22
C LEU A 24 -5.12 -3.67 1.77
N TYR A 25 -6.42 -3.93 1.87
CA TYR A 25 -7.07 -5.14 1.40
C TYR A 25 -7.50 -4.95 -0.04
N ILE A 26 -7.02 -5.83 -0.92
CA ILE A 26 -7.34 -5.81 -2.36
C ILE A 26 -7.86 -7.20 -2.73
N PRO A 27 -8.99 -7.31 -3.44
CA PRO A 27 -9.47 -8.58 -3.95
C PRO A 27 -8.44 -9.26 -4.84
N GLU A 28 -8.47 -10.60 -4.86
CA GLU A 28 -7.60 -11.39 -5.71
C GLU A 28 -7.91 -11.16 -7.20
N LEU A 29 -6.85 -10.96 -7.99
CA LEU A 29 -6.88 -10.71 -9.42
C LEU A 29 -6.28 -11.89 -10.18
N MET A 30 -7.15 -12.69 -10.79
CA MET A 30 -6.71 -13.71 -11.74
C MET A 30 -6.55 -13.11 -13.14
N LEU A 31 -5.30 -13.00 -13.61
CA LEU A 31 -5.00 -12.43 -14.91
C LEU A 31 -4.85 -13.55 -15.96
N GLY A 32 -5.82 -13.65 -16.86
CA GLY A 32 -5.76 -14.53 -18.02
C GLY A 32 -5.55 -13.75 -19.33
N ASN A 33 -5.38 -14.48 -20.44
CA ASN A 33 -5.19 -13.88 -21.77
C ASN A 33 -6.34 -12.94 -22.19
N ASN A 34 -7.54 -13.16 -21.67
CA ASN A 34 -8.73 -12.38 -22.04
C ASN A 34 -8.99 -11.18 -21.10
N THR A 35 -8.23 -11.03 -20.00
CA THR A 35 -8.53 -10.04 -18.95
C THR A 35 -8.53 -8.62 -19.50
N GLU A 36 -7.59 -8.27 -20.38
CA GLU A 36 -7.59 -6.94 -21.02
C GLU A 36 -8.88 -6.68 -21.80
N SER A 37 -9.30 -7.62 -22.65
CA SER A 37 -10.52 -7.48 -23.44
C SER A 37 -11.78 -7.40 -22.57
N GLN A 38 -11.84 -8.17 -21.48
CA GLN A 38 -12.96 -8.17 -20.55
C GLN A 38 -13.08 -6.84 -19.82
N LEU A 39 -11.98 -6.32 -19.27
CA LEU A 39 -11.97 -5.03 -18.57
C LEU A 39 -12.32 -3.88 -19.51
N ARG A 40 -11.78 -3.87 -20.73
CA ARG A 40 -12.12 -2.84 -21.74
C ARG A 40 -13.60 -2.88 -22.15
N ASN A 41 -14.17 -4.07 -22.32
CA ASN A 41 -15.58 -4.22 -22.65
C ASN A 41 -16.48 -3.74 -21.50
N LEU A 42 -16.11 -4.02 -20.25
CA LEU A 42 -16.83 -3.52 -19.08
C LEU A 42 -16.73 -2.00 -18.96
N ILE A 43 -15.55 -1.42 -19.19
CA ILE A 43 -15.36 0.04 -19.22
C ILE A 43 -16.24 0.68 -20.31
N ALA A 44 -16.24 0.13 -21.52
CA ALA A 44 -17.06 0.64 -22.61
C ALA A 44 -18.56 0.54 -22.27
N PHE A 45 -18.98 -0.57 -21.66
CA PHE A 45 -20.35 -0.77 -21.20
C PHE A 45 -20.76 0.26 -20.13
N GLU A 46 -19.93 0.49 -19.10
CA GLU A 46 -20.16 1.53 -18.10
C GLU A 46 -20.26 2.92 -18.73
N GLN A 47 -19.32 3.28 -19.61
CA GLN A 47 -19.32 4.59 -20.26
C GLN A 47 -20.53 4.82 -21.18
N CYS A 48 -21.04 3.78 -21.85
CA CYS A 48 -22.19 3.89 -22.74
C CYS A 48 -23.54 3.90 -22.01
N HIS A 49 -23.68 3.10 -20.95
CA HIS A 49 -24.98 2.86 -20.31
C HIS A 49 -25.13 3.54 -18.95
N TYR A 50 -24.01 3.77 -18.26
CA TYR A 50 -23.96 4.29 -16.89
C TYR A 50 -22.94 5.43 -16.77
N PRO A 51 -23.10 6.54 -17.52
CA PRO A 51 -22.09 7.61 -17.57
C PRO A 51 -21.80 8.30 -16.22
N TRP A 52 -22.62 8.03 -15.19
CA TRP A 52 -22.49 8.57 -13.84
C TRP A 52 -22.07 7.53 -12.79
N GLU A 53 -22.00 6.25 -13.16
CA GLU A 53 -21.59 5.14 -12.28
C GLU A 53 -20.39 4.43 -12.92
N SER A 54 -19.19 4.76 -12.44
CA SER A 54 -17.92 4.37 -13.06
C SER A 54 -17.14 3.39 -12.18
N PHE A 55 -17.77 2.32 -11.68
CA PHE A 55 -17.15 1.45 -10.68
C PHE A 55 -15.94 0.66 -11.22
N VAL A 56 -16.05 0.08 -12.41
CA VAL A 56 -14.97 -0.68 -13.07
C VAL A 56 -13.90 0.27 -13.58
N VAL A 57 -14.29 1.42 -14.15
CA VAL A 57 -13.34 2.48 -14.52
C VAL A 57 -12.52 2.94 -13.31
N ASP A 58 -13.18 3.26 -12.20
CA ASP A 58 -12.52 3.74 -10.98
C ASP A 58 -11.61 2.67 -10.38
N TYR A 59 -12.01 1.39 -10.50
CA TYR A 59 -11.20 0.25 -10.05
C TYR A 59 -9.92 0.10 -10.85
N VAL A 60 -10.02 0.15 -12.18
CA VAL A 60 -8.84 0.08 -13.05
C VAL A 60 -7.91 1.26 -12.80
N LEU A 61 -8.45 2.47 -12.63
CA LEU A 61 -7.66 3.65 -12.32
C LEU A 61 -6.98 3.56 -10.95
N PHE A 62 -7.66 2.98 -9.95
CA PHE A 62 -7.05 2.71 -8.65
C PHE A 62 -5.85 1.76 -8.80
N LEU A 63 -6.03 0.64 -9.51
CA LEU A 63 -4.93 -0.33 -9.74
C LEU A 63 -3.79 0.27 -10.56
N ASP A 64 -4.08 1.05 -11.60
CA ASP A 64 -3.07 1.76 -12.40
C ASP A 64 -2.27 2.75 -11.53
N SER A 65 -2.94 3.45 -10.60
CA SER A 65 -2.25 4.34 -9.66
C SER A 65 -1.39 3.59 -8.61
N LEU A 66 -1.74 2.34 -8.31
CA LEU A 66 -0.99 1.47 -7.40
C LEU A 66 0.23 0.85 -8.09
N ILE A 67 0.17 0.65 -9.41
CA ILE A 67 1.21 0.02 -10.22
C ILE A 67 1.96 1.08 -11.01
N TYR A 68 2.94 1.73 -10.39
CA TYR A 68 3.77 2.73 -11.06
C TYR A 68 4.85 2.10 -11.94
N ASP A 69 5.43 0.98 -11.49
CA ASP A 69 6.42 0.22 -12.26
C ASP A 69 6.35 -1.31 -12.03
N ARG A 70 7.25 -2.04 -12.70
CA ARG A 70 7.33 -3.52 -12.65
C ARG A 70 7.56 -4.08 -11.24
N ARG A 71 8.20 -3.31 -10.35
CA ARG A 71 8.46 -3.71 -8.96
C ARG A 71 7.17 -3.73 -8.17
N ASP A 72 6.29 -2.76 -8.41
CA ASP A 72 4.96 -2.73 -7.77
C ASP A 72 4.12 -3.94 -8.19
N VAL A 73 4.19 -4.33 -9.47
CA VAL A 73 3.60 -5.59 -9.96
C VAL A 73 4.14 -6.78 -9.17
N GLN A 74 5.48 -6.85 -8.99
CA GLN A 74 6.09 -7.95 -8.24
C GLN A 74 5.65 -7.97 -6.78
N VAL A 75 5.47 -6.81 -6.15
CA VAL A 75 4.93 -6.71 -4.78
C VAL A 75 3.50 -7.26 -4.72
N LEU A 76 2.65 -6.95 -5.70
CA LEU A 76 1.29 -7.49 -5.77
C LEU A 76 1.27 -9.02 -5.97
N ILE A 77 2.13 -9.55 -6.84
CA ILE A 77 2.29 -11.00 -7.04
C ILE A 77 2.76 -11.67 -5.74
N ASN A 78 3.80 -11.12 -5.10
CA ASN A 78 4.37 -11.69 -3.87
C ASN A 78 3.38 -11.69 -2.70
N ASN A 79 2.44 -10.74 -2.67
CA ASN A 79 1.36 -10.70 -1.68
C ASN A 79 0.13 -11.53 -2.09
N GLY A 80 0.18 -12.25 -3.21
CA GLY A 80 -0.91 -13.10 -3.70
C GLY A 80 -2.10 -12.33 -4.26
N ILE A 81 -1.97 -11.00 -4.46
CA ILE A 81 -3.06 -10.17 -5.01
C ILE A 81 -3.22 -10.46 -6.50
N ILE A 82 -2.13 -10.68 -7.24
CA ILE A 82 -2.18 -11.08 -8.64
C ILE A 82 -1.79 -12.55 -8.76
N LEU A 83 -2.69 -13.39 -9.25
CA LEU A 83 -2.46 -14.82 -9.46
C LEU A 83 -2.44 -15.19 -10.95
N ASN A 84 -1.58 -16.17 -11.26
CA ASN A 84 -1.55 -16.93 -12.52
C ASN A 84 -1.39 -16.07 -13.79
N SER A 85 -0.43 -15.15 -13.81
CA SER A 85 -0.10 -14.41 -15.03
C SER A 85 0.80 -15.23 -15.96
N PRO A 86 0.39 -15.54 -17.20
CA PRO A 86 1.29 -16.09 -18.22
C PRO A 86 2.33 -15.07 -18.71
N GLY A 87 2.18 -13.79 -18.37
CA GLY A 87 3.07 -12.70 -18.76
C GLY A 87 4.06 -12.28 -17.67
N SER A 88 5.16 -11.66 -18.09
CA SER A 88 6.15 -11.04 -17.20
C SER A 88 5.57 -9.86 -16.43
N SER A 89 6.24 -9.42 -15.36
CA SER A 89 5.82 -8.20 -14.63
C SER A 89 5.75 -6.95 -15.53
N GLU A 90 6.51 -6.93 -16.63
CA GLU A 90 6.41 -5.90 -17.66
C GLU A 90 5.12 -5.98 -18.49
N ASP A 91 4.66 -7.19 -18.79
CA ASP A 91 3.44 -7.38 -19.58
C ASP A 91 2.22 -6.97 -18.77
N ILE A 92 2.22 -7.26 -17.47
CA ILE A 92 1.16 -6.83 -16.54
C ILE A 92 1.17 -5.32 -16.36
N TYR A 93 2.35 -4.71 -16.17
CA TYR A 93 2.50 -3.25 -16.11
C TYR A 93 1.92 -2.58 -17.37
N LYS A 94 2.29 -3.09 -18.55
CA LYS A 94 1.75 -2.61 -19.83
C LYS A 94 0.25 -2.84 -19.97
N LEU A 95 -0.28 -3.95 -19.47
CA LEU A 95 -1.71 -4.26 -19.52
C LEU A 95 -2.50 -3.19 -18.79
N PHE A 96 -2.18 -2.88 -17.53
CA PHE A 96 -2.91 -1.84 -16.77
C PHE A 96 -2.75 -0.46 -17.39
N GLY A 97 -1.52 -0.08 -17.74
CA GLY A 97 -1.26 1.19 -18.42
C GLY A 97 -1.89 1.32 -19.81
N ASN A 98 -2.24 0.20 -20.46
CA ASN A 98 -2.99 0.23 -21.71
C ASN A 98 -4.49 0.29 -21.46
N ILE A 99 -5.03 -0.40 -20.44
CA ILE A 99 -6.46 -0.36 -20.11
C ILE A 99 -6.86 1.04 -19.65
N SER A 100 -6.02 1.73 -18.87
CA SER A 100 -6.28 3.10 -18.41
C SER A 100 -6.18 4.16 -19.53
N LYS A 101 -5.54 3.86 -20.67
CA LYS A 101 -5.52 4.78 -21.81
C LYS A 101 -6.91 4.97 -22.38
N GLY A 102 -7.34 6.23 -22.43
CA GLY A 102 -8.64 6.62 -22.96
C GLY A 102 -9.80 6.44 -21.99
N THR A 103 -9.53 6.07 -20.72
CA THR A 103 -10.56 6.08 -19.69
C THR A 103 -10.75 7.49 -19.16
N THR A 104 -11.98 8.00 -19.26
CA THR A 104 -12.38 9.26 -18.64
C THR A 104 -13.05 8.95 -17.31
N TYR A 105 -12.67 9.65 -16.24
CA TYR A 105 -13.35 9.55 -14.94
C TYR A 105 -13.73 10.93 -14.42
N SER A 106 -14.78 10.96 -13.61
CA SER A 106 -15.20 12.16 -12.90
C SER A 106 -14.55 12.19 -11.52
N ARG A 107 -13.72 13.21 -11.28
CA ARG A 107 -13.02 13.38 -10.00
C ARG A 107 -13.98 13.58 -8.81
N GLY A 108 -15.19 14.07 -9.07
CA GLY A 108 -16.20 14.32 -8.02
C GLY A 108 -16.95 13.08 -7.55
N THR A 109 -16.90 11.98 -8.30
CA THR A 109 -17.68 10.75 -8.03
C THR A 109 -16.80 9.50 -7.95
N PHE A 110 -15.49 9.67 -7.81
CA PHE A 110 -14.54 8.56 -7.79
C PHE A 110 -14.79 7.64 -6.58
N TYR A 111 -15.12 6.38 -6.86
CA TYR A 111 -15.59 5.42 -5.86
C TYR A 111 -14.59 5.16 -4.72
N TYR A 112 -13.30 5.12 -5.03
CA TYR A 112 -12.23 4.85 -4.05
C TYR A 112 -11.62 6.12 -3.42
N ALA A 113 -12.28 7.28 -3.53
CA ALA A 113 -11.73 8.55 -3.05
C ALA A 113 -11.38 8.51 -1.55
N ASP A 114 -12.25 7.91 -0.73
CA ASP A 114 -12.02 7.78 0.71
C ASP A 114 -10.88 6.82 1.05
N VAL A 115 -10.71 5.75 0.27
CA VAL A 115 -9.58 4.81 0.43
C VAL A 115 -8.27 5.54 0.12
N CYS A 116 -8.21 6.25 -1.02
CA CYS A 116 -7.05 7.05 -1.40
C CYS A 116 -6.73 8.13 -0.36
N ARG A 117 -7.76 8.81 0.18
CA ARG A 117 -7.59 9.82 1.23
C ARG A 117 -6.98 9.23 2.50
N GLN A 118 -7.54 8.14 3.02
CA GLN A 118 -7.03 7.49 4.23
C GLN A 118 -5.62 6.93 4.03
N LEU A 119 -5.34 6.36 2.85
CA LEU A 119 -4.01 5.86 2.48
C LEU A 119 -2.99 7.00 2.45
N ASN A 120 -3.35 8.13 1.84
CA ASN A 120 -2.50 9.33 1.79
C ASN A 120 -2.28 9.94 3.18
N GLU A 121 -3.33 10.07 3.99
CA GLU A 121 -3.23 10.54 5.38
C GLU A 121 -2.30 9.64 6.21
N HIS A 122 -2.43 8.31 6.06
CA HIS A 122 -1.56 7.36 6.73
C HIS A 122 -0.09 7.51 6.32
N CYS A 123 0.17 7.64 5.02
CA CYS A 123 1.51 7.82 4.46
C CYS A 123 2.14 9.18 4.82
N GLN A 124 1.33 10.22 4.97
CA GLN A 124 1.79 11.56 5.34
C GLN A 124 1.95 11.74 6.86
N THR A 125 1.35 10.86 7.67
CA THR A 125 1.49 10.92 9.12
C THR A 125 2.95 10.64 9.52
N PRO A 126 3.66 11.63 10.14
CA PRO A 126 5.08 11.50 10.42
C PRO A 126 5.40 10.28 11.28
N TRP A 127 4.58 9.99 12.28
CA TRP A 127 4.74 8.84 13.16
C TRP A 127 4.76 7.50 12.42
N ASN A 128 3.91 7.32 11.40
CA ASN A 128 3.89 6.09 10.61
C ASN A 128 5.14 5.97 9.75
N ARG A 129 5.60 7.10 9.19
CA ARG A 129 6.86 7.15 8.43
C ARG A 129 8.07 6.83 9.30
N TRP A 130 8.17 7.44 10.49
CA TRP A 130 9.22 7.15 11.47
C TRP A 130 9.18 5.69 11.92
N LYS A 131 7.99 5.16 12.21
CA LYS A 131 7.81 3.74 12.58
C LYS A 131 8.23 2.79 11.45
N ALA A 132 7.90 3.12 10.20
CA ALA A 132 8.31 2.33 9.03
C ALA A 132 9.83 2.34 8.85
N ILE A 133 10.47 3.52 8.95
CA ILE A 133 11.93 3.66 8.90
C ILE A 133 12.60 2.88 10.05
N LEU A 134 12.12 3.05 11.29
CA LEU A 134 12.62 2.29 12.45
C LEU A 134 12.46 0.78 12.26
N ARG A 135 11.34 0.32 11.69
CA ARG A 135 11.16 -1.11 11.40
C ARG A 135 12.12 -1.60 10.31
N GLN A 136 12.27 -0.82 9.25
CA GLN A 136 13.02 -1.20 8.05
C GLN A 136 14.53 -1.13 8.26
N ASP A 137 15.05 -0.13 8.97
CA ASP A 137 16.50 0.09 9.10
C ASP A 137 17.06 -0.42 10.44
N TYR A 138 16.24 -0.38 11.49
CA TYR A 138 16.68 -0.70 12.86
C TYR A 138 16.42 -2.15 13.25
N PHE A 139 15.25 -2.70 12.91
CA PHE A 139 14.87 -4.07 13.26
C PHE A 139 15.20 -5.12 12.19
N SER A 140 15.63 -4.71 11.00
CA SER A 140 16.10 -5.63 9.95
C SER A 140 17.55 -6.09 10.15
N ASN A 141 18.35 -5.29 10.86
CA ASN A 141 19.75 -5.59 11.14
C ASN A 141 19.93 -5.96 12.63
N PRO A 142 20.32 -7.21 12.95
CA PRO A 142 20.53 -7.65 14.33
C PRO A 142 21.51 -6.78 15.11
N TRP A 143 22.55 -6.27 14.44
CA TRP A 143 23.56 -5.41 15.07
C TRP A 143 23.01 -4.04 15.46
N SER A 144 22.19 -3.44 14.59
CA SER A 144 21.51 -2.17 14.89
C SER A 144 20.61 -2.31 16.12
N MET A 145 19.88 -3.43 16.21
CA MET A 145 19.01 -3.73 17.35
C MET A 145 19.78 -3.86 18.66
N ILE A 146 20.89 -4.62 18.68
CA ILE A 146 21.73 -4.76 19.88
C ILE A 146 22.30 -3.40 20.29
N SER A 147 22.79 -2.61 19.34
CA SER A 147 23.32 -1.27 19.60
C SER A 147 22.28 -0.35 20.22
N THR A 148 21.00 -0.48 19.85
CA THR A 148 19.92 0.33 20.43
C THR A 148 19.64 -0.07 21.87
N ILE A 149 19.59 -1.38 22.15
CA ILE A 149 19.37 -1.89 23.50
C ILE A 149 20.47 -1.39 24.44
N VAL A 150 21.73 -1.50 24.01
CA VAL A 150 22.87 -0.99 24.77
C VAL A 150 22.74 0.51 25.02
N ALA A 151 22.42 1.30 23.99
CA ALA A 151 22.23 2.74 24.13
C ALA A 151 21.10 3.10 25.13
N ILE A 152 19.97 2.38 25.09
CA ILE A 152 18.85 2.58 26.03
C ILE A 152 19.28 2.25 27.46
N VAL A 153 19.97 1.13 27.67
CA VAL A 153 20.47 0.73 28.99
C VAL A 153 21.45 1.77 29.53
N LEU A 154 22.40 2.23 28.70
CA LEU A 154 23.34 3.29 29.07
C LEU A 154 22.61 4.59 29.43
N LEU A 155 21.59 4.97 28.66
CA LEU A 155 20.82 6.18 28.92
C LEU A 155 20.09 6.08 30.28
N ILE A 156 19.45 4.95 30.57
CA ILE A 156 18.83 4.69 31.89
C ILE A 156 19.86 4.78 33.01
N LEU A 157 21.03 4.15 32.84
CA LEU A 157 22.11 4.20 33.82
C LEU A 157 22.59 5.65 34.06
N THR A 158 22.78 6.44 33.00
CA THR A 158 23.20 7.84 33.14
C THR A 158 22.16 8.71 33.86
N VAL A 159 20.87 8.48 33.63
CA VAL A 159 19.79 9.18 34.35
C VAL A 159 19.81 8.81 35.83
N VAL A 160 19.93 7.53 36.16
CA VAL A 160 20.00 7.06 37.55
C VAL A 160 21.24 7.63 38.25
N GLN A 161 22.40 7.58 37.59
CA GLN A 161 23.65 8.11 38.13
C GLN A 161 23.54 9.61 38.39
N THR A 162 23.06 10.39 37.42
CA THR A 162 22.87 11.84 37.55
C THR A 162 21.90 12.17 38.69
N TYR A 163 20.83 11.39 38.86
CA TYR A 163 19.89 11.56 39.96
C TYR A 163 20.55 11.30 41.32
N CYS A 164 21.29 10.19 41.46
CA CYS A 164 22.01 9.86 42.68
C CYS A 164 23.03 10.95 43.05
N ASP A 165 23.77 11.48 42.08
CA ASP A 165 24.76 12.56 42.30
C ASP A 165 24.08 13.85 42.79
N ILE A 166 22.94 14.23 42.21
CA ILE A 166 22.16 15.41 42.65
C ILE A 166 21.63 15.24 44.08
N VAL A 167 21.18 14.03 44.44
CA VAL A 167 20.69 13.75 45.80
C VAL A 167 21.83 13.80 46.81
N GLN A 168 23.01 13.26 46.47
CA GLN A 168 24.20 13.33 47.31
C GLN A 168 24.71 14.77 47.51
N LEU A 169 24.62 15.63 46.49
CA LEU A 169 25.01 17.05 46.60
C LEU A 169 24.05 17.88 47.46
N LYS A 170 22.84 17.40 47.74
CA LYS A 170 21.85 18.09 48.59
C LYS A 170 21.91 17.70 50.06
N TYR A 171 22.67 16.66 50.41
CA TYR A 171 22.90 16.18 51.78
C TYR A 171 24.30 16.55 52.25
#